data_AF-A0A9E3WTA0-F1
#
_entry.id   AF-A0A9E3WTA0-F1
#
_cell.length_a   1.000
_cell.length_b   1.000
_cell.length_c   1.000
_cell.angle_alpha   90.00
_cell.angle_beta   90.00
_cell.angle_gamma   90.00
#
_symmetry.space_group_name_H-M   'P 1'
#
loop_
_entity.id
_entity.type
_entity.pdbx_description
1 polymer ?
#
loop_
_entity_poly.entity_id
_entity_poly.type
_entity_poly.pdbx_seq_one_letter_code
_entity_poly.pdbx_strand_id
1 'polypeptide(L)'
;MNFFAPFCIALGCLAADAAPQTEAPSYEPTSHYQLQDIEGWRVYVNKRLLEDKAQQATGTAALKLLREELREIVAVTPPKRLPDLRAIPVWLEVDNT
;
A
#
# COMPACT_ATOMS: atom_id res chain seq x y z
N MET A 1 -72.77 -28.42 -0.43
CA MET A 1 -73.11 -27.23 0.36
C MET A 1 -71.80 -26.59 0.81
N ASN A 2 -71.68 -25.28 0.63
CA ASN A 2 -70.56 -24.37 0.94
C ASN A 2 -69.40 -24.20 -0.07
N PHE A 3 -69.61 -23.14 -0.86
CA PHE A 3 -68.65 -22.24 -1.52
C PHE A 3 -67.58 -21.71 -0.56
N PHE A 4 -66.32 -21.65 -0.99
CA PHE A 4 -65.47 -20.43 -0.94
C PHE A 4 -64.14 -20.66 -1.69
N ALA A 5 -63.88 -19.86 -2.71
CA ALA A 5 -62.56 -19.58 -3.28
C ALA A 5 -62.38 -18.04 -3.21
N PRO A 6 -61.21 -17.43 -3.46
CA PRO A 6 -59.83 -17.92 -3.55
C PRO A 6 -58.86 -17.10 -2.67
N PHE A 7 -57.61 -17.52 -2.48
CA PHE A 7 -56.55 -16.59 -2.09
C PHE A 7 -55.34 -16.79 -3.01
N CYS A 8 -55.26 -15.92 -4.02
CA CYS A 8 -54.12 -15.78 -4.90
C CYS A 8 -52.95 -15.18 -4.09
N ILE A 9 -51.94 -15.99 -3.75
CA ILE A 9 -50.65 -15.47 -3.31
C ILE A 9 -49.75 -15.42 -4.53
N ALA A 10 -49.54 -14.22 -5.05
CA ALA A 10 -48.55 -13.94 -6.06
C ALA A 10 -47.14 -14.24 -5.50
N LEU A 11 -46.46 -15.18 -6.14
CA LEU A 11 -45.07 -15.51 -5.87
C LEU A 11 -44.19 -14.33 -6.33
N GLY A 12 -43.78 -13.48 -5.40
CA GLY A 12 -42.86 -12.38 -5.65
C GLY A 12 -41.46 -12.91 -5.96
N CYS A 13 -41.02 -12.76 -7.21
CA CYS A 13 -39.62 -12.92 -7.59
C CYS A 13 -38.79 -11.81 -6.93
N LEU A 14 -37.95 -12.15 -5.94
CA LEU A 14 -36.89 -11.27 -5.48
C LEU A 14 -35.58 -11.73 -6.12
N ALA A 15 -35.21 -11.10 -7.24
CA ALA A 15 -33.87 -11.21 -7.79
C ALA A 15 -32.92 -10.44 -6.85
N ALA A 16 -32.05 -11.16 -6.15
CA ALA A 16 -30.96 -10.57 -5.40
C ALA A 16 -29.91 -10.08 -6.40
N ASP A 17 -29.96 -8.79 -6.73
CA ASP A 17 -28.88 -8.11 -7.46
C ASP A 17 -27.70 -7.95 -6.49
N ALA A 18 -26.85 -8.97 -6.42
CA ALA A 18 -25.59 -8.90 -5.71
C ALA A 18 -24.60 -8.11 -6.57
N ALA A 19 -24.63 -6.78 -6.45
CA ALA A 19 -23.60 -5.92 -7.01
C ALA A 19 -22.23 -6.30 -6.38
N PRO A 20 -21.18 -6.52 -7.19
CA PRO A 20 -19.86 -6.85 -6.67
C PRO A 20 -19.32 -5.66 -5.87
N GLN A 21 -19.08 -5.87 -4.58
CA GLN A 21 -18.39 -4.90 -3.73
C GLN A 21 -16.90 -4.90 -4.13
N THR A 22 -16.50 -3.91 -4.91
CA THR A 22 -15.08 -3.60 -5.12
C THR A 22 -14.56 -2.97 -3.83
N GLU A 23 -13.93 -3.77 -2.96
CA GLU A 23 -13.13 -3.24 -1.86
C GLU A 23 -11.98 -2.41 -2.46
N ALA A 24 -11.97 -1.11 -2.16
CA ALA A 24 -10.86 -0.25 -2.56
C ALA A 24 -9.58 -0.71 -1.83
N PRO A 25 -8.41 -0.73 -2.49
CA PRO A 25 -7.16 -1.07 -1.82
C PRO A 25 -6.92 -0.14 -0.64
N SER A 26 -6.77 -0.73 0.55
CA SER A 26 -6.42 0.00 1.77
C SER A 26 -4.93 0.31 1.75
N TYR A 27 -4.58 1.55 1.45
CA TYR A 27 -3.21 2.03 1.52
C TYR A 27 -2.87 2.53 2.93
N GLU A 28 -1.63 2.32 3.34
CA GLU A 28 -1.11 2.86 4.59
C GLU A 28 -1.01 4.41 4.50
N PRO A 29 -1.52 5.17 5.47
CA PRO A 29 -1.51 6.63 5.42
C PRO A 29 -0.09 7.20 5.37
N THR A 30 0.16 8.21 4.52
CA THR A 30 1.46 8.87 4.40
C THR A 30 1.95 9.50 5.72
N SER A 31 1.05 9.82 6.66
CA SER A 31 1.38 10.28 8.00
C SER A 31 2.16 9.25 8.84
N HIS A 32 2.13 7.98 8.47
CA HIS A 32 2.84 6.89 9.13
C HIS A 32 4.30 6.75 8.65
N TYR A 33 4.76 7.65 7.78
CA TYR A 33 6.12 7.64 7.26
C TYR A 33 6.94 8.79 7.81
N GLN A 34 8.24 8.57 7.93
CA GLN A 34 9.24 9.59 8.12
C GLN A 34 9.99 9.78 6.80
N LEU A 35 10.05 11.02 6.32
CA LEU A 35 10.85 11.36 5.14
C LEU A 35 12.33 11.48 5.54
N GLN A 36 13.20 10.77 4.84
CA GLN A 36 14.65 10.85 4.98
C GLN A 36 15.29 11.15 3.61
N ASP A 37 16.42 11.87 3.64
CA ASP A 37 17.30 12.01 2.48
C ASP A 37 18.37 10.94 2.52
N ILE A 38 18.42 10.08 1.50
CA ILE A 38 19.42 9.00 1.38
C ILE A 38 20.05 9.08 0.00
N GLU A 39 21.34 9.41 -0.05
CA GLU A 39 22.10 9.56 -1.31
C GLU A 39 21.43 10.54 -2.31
N GLY A 40 20.67 11.53 -1.79
CA GLY A 40 19.90 12.51 -2.57
C GLY A 40 18.52 12.05 -3.03
N TRP A 41 18.04 10.87 -2.59
CA TRP A 41 16.65 10.44 -2.77
C TRP A 41 15.79 10.83 -1.59
N ARG A 42 14.54 11.18 -1.90
CA ARG A 42 13.44 11.23 -0.92
C ARG A 42 12.98 9.81 -0.61
N VAL A 43 13.25 9.35 0.60
CA VAL A 43 12.84 8.02 1.07
C VAL A 43 11.79 8.16 2.16
N TYR A 44 10.59 7.65 1.91
CA TYR A 44 9.51 7.55 2.90
C TYR A 44 9.67 6.24 3.66
N VAL A 45 10.10 6.32 4.92
CA VAL A 45 10.33 5.15 5.77
C VAL A 45 9.15 4.96 6.71
N ASN A 46 8.48 3.82 6.64
CA ASN A 46 7.39 3.52 7.57
C ASN A 46 7.93 3.57 9.02
N LYS A 47 7.29 4.35 9.90
CA LYS A 47 7.75 4.60 11.27
C LYS A 47 7.89 3.33 12.10
N ARG A 48 7.13 2.26 11.77
CA ARG A 48 7.27 0.96 12.41
C ARG A 48 8.67 0.38 12.24
N LEU A 49 9.30 0.56 11.08
CA LEU A 49 10.68 0.09 10.85
C LEU A 49 11.72 0.81 11.72
N LEU A 50 11.35 1.95 12.32
CA LEU A 50 12.22 2.79 13.15
C LEU A 50 11.92 2.64 14.65
N GLU A 51 10.64 2.52 14.99
CA GLU A 51 10.12 2.67 16.36
C GLU A 51 9.60 1.35 16.95
N ASP A 52 9.09 0.43 16.12
CA ASP A 52 8.60 -0.87 16.57
C ASP A 52 9.78 -1.81 16.81
N LYS A 53 9.98 -2.23 18.07
CA LYS A 53 11.05 -3.14 18.47
C LYS A 53 11.08 -4.45 17.67
N ALA A 54 9.93 -4.95 17.24
CA ALA A 54 9.86 -6.19 16.45
C ALA A 54 10.38 -5.98 15.02
N GLN A 55 10.29 -4.76 14.49
CA GLN A 55 10.67 -4.43 13.11
C GLN A 55 11.99 -3.68 13.02
N GLN A 56 12.49 -3.13 14.13
CA GLN A 56 13.65 -2.24 14.16
C GLN A 56 14.92 -2.87 13.58
N ALA A 57 15.18 -4.16 13.86
CA ALA A 57 16.35 -4.86 13.33
C ALA A 57 16.28 -4.99 11.80
N THR A 58 15.11 -5.39 11.27
CA THR A 58 14.84 -5.47 9.84
C THR A 58 14.92 -4.11 9.18
N GLY A 59 14.30 -3.08 9.77
CA GLY A 59 14.35 -1.71 9.30
C GLY A 59 15.78 -1.17 9.20
N THR A 60 16.60 -1.45 10.22
CA THR A 60 18.02 -1.07 10.23
C THR A 60 18.79 -1.76 9.09
N ALA A 61 18.59 -3.06 8.91
CA ALA A 61 19.22 -3.82 7.84
C ALA A 61 18.78 -3.35 6.44
N ALA A 62 17.48 -3.11 6.25
CA ALA A 62 16.91 -2.64 5.00
C ALA A 62 17.41 -1.23 4.64
N LEU A 63 17.47 -0.30 5.60
CA LEU A 63 18.03 1.04 5.38
C LEU A 63 19.52 1.01 5.05
N LYS A 64 20.27 0.09 5.66
CA LYS A 64 21.68 -0.12 5.32
C LYS A 64 21.83 -0.58 3.87
N LEU A 65 21.11 -1.63 3.49
CA LEU A 65 21.11 -2.16 2.13
C LEU A 65 20.68 -1.10 1.12
N LEU A 66 19.56 -0.42 1.37
CA LEU A 66 19.06 0.64 0.48
C LEU A 66 20.10 1.74 0.25
N ARG A 67 20.83 2.16 1.28
CA ARG A 67 21.91 3.15 1.12
C ARG A 67 23.05 2.64 0.25
N GLU A 68 23.44 1.38 0.41
CA GLU A 68 24.48 0.74 -0.40
C GLU A 68 24.05 0.69 -1.88
N GLU A 69 22.85 0.21 -2.16
CA GLU A 69 22.30 0.12 -3.54
C GLU A 69 22.14 1.50 -4.20
N LEU A 70 21.61 2.49 -3.48
CA LEU A 70 21.47 3.85 -4.02
C LEU A 70 22.84 4.49 -4.31
N ARG A 71 23.86 4.19 -3.50
CA ARG A 71 25.22 4.66 -3.77
C ARG A 71 25.80 4.04 -5.03
N GLU A 72 25.57 2.75 -5.27
CA GLU A 72 26.00 2.10 -6.51
C GLU A 72 25.36 2.74 -7.74
N ILE A 73 24.05 3.04 -7.66
CA ILE A 73 23.34 3.77 -8.72
C ILE A 73 24.00 5.13 -8.98
N VAL A 74 24.37 5.87 -7.92
CA VAL A 74 25.07 7.16 -8.05
C VAL A 74 26.43 6.99 -8.74
N ALA A 75 27.17 5.93 -8.42
CA ALA A 75 28.49 5.70 -8.96
C ALA A 75 28.48 5.39 -10.47
N VAL A 76 27.46 4.69 -10.97
CA VAL A 76 27.39 4.25 -12.37
C VAL A 76 26.58 5.21 -13.27
N THR A 77 25.74 6.07 -12.69
CA THR A 77 24.86 6.96 -13.45
C THR A 77 25.56 8.27 -13.82
N PRO A 78 25.51 8.71 -15.08
CA PRO A 78 26.04 10.02 -15.46
C PRO A 78 25.40 11.16 -14.64
N PRO A 79 26.17 12.12 -14.11
CA PRO A 79 25.66 13.16 -13.21
C PRO A 79 24.45 13.94 -13.76
N LYS A 80 24.42 14.16 -15.08
CA LYS A 80 23.32 14.84 -15.77
C LYS A 80 21.97 14.12 -15.72
N ARG A 81 21.93 12.83 -15.37
CA ARG A 81 20.72 11.99 -15.28
C ARG A 81 20.26 11.73 -13.85
N LEU A 82 21.12 11.95 -12.86
CA LEU A 82 20.78 11.73 -11.45
C LEU A 82 19.57 12.53 -10.96
N PRO A 83 19.35 13.79 -11.37
CA PRO A 83 18.15 14.53 -10.96
C PRO A 83 16.84 13.86 -11.39
N ASP A 84 16.81 13.30 -12.60
CA ASP A 84 15.62 12.63 -13.15
C ASP A 84 15.27 11.39 -12.32
N LEU A 85 16.28 10.60 -11.92
CA LEU A 85 16.08 9.41 -11.08
C LEU A 85 15.70 9.76 -9.63
N ARG A 86 16.31 10.80 -9.06
CA ARG A 86 16.03 11.27 -7.68
C ARG A 86 14.68 11.94 -7.52
N ALA A 87 14.06 12.37 -8.62
CA ALA A 87 12.70 12.92 -8.60
C ALA A 87 11.67 11.86 -8.12
N ILE A 88 11.94 10.58 -8.40
CA ILE A 88 11.10 9.46 -8.02
C ILE A 88 11.36 9.11 -6.55
N PRO A 89 10.36 9.21 -5.65
CA PRO A 89 10.54 8.85 -4.26
C PRO A 89 10.60 7.33 -4.07
N VAL A 90 11.34 6.90 -3.07
CA VAL A 90 11.37 5.50 -2.63
C VAL A 90 10.50 5.35 -1.38
N TRP A 91 9.71 4.27 -1.31
CA TRP A 91 8.88 3.94 -0.16
C TRP A 91 9.42 2.66 0.47
N LEU A 92 9.75 2.72 1.75
CA LEU A 92 10.20 1.57 2.52
C LEU A 92 9.10 1.19 3.51
N GLU A 93 8.45 0.07 3.21
CA GLU A 93 7.23 -0.41 3.85
C GLU A 93 7.50 -1.57 4.82
N VAL A 94 6.60 -1.76 5.78
CA VAL A 94 6.43 -3.08 6.41
C VAL A 94 5.50 -3.89 5.51
N ASP A 95 5.76 -5.19 5.38
CA ASP A 95 4.90 -6.07 4.59
C ASP A 95 3.43 -5.94 5.01
N ASN A 96 2.55 -5.77 4.02
CA ASN A 96 1.12 -5.50 4.18
C ASN A 96 0.34 -6.58 3.41
N THR A 97 0.50 -7.82 3.84
CA THR A 97 -0.18 -9.01 3.29
C THR A 97 -1.21 -9.54 4.28
#